data_AF-A0A3P6SDE6-F1
#
_entry.id   AF-A0A3P6SDE6-F1
#
_cell.length_a   1.000
_cell.length_b   1.000
_cell.length_c   1.000
_cell.angle_alpha   90.00
_cell.angle_beta   90.00
_cell.angle_gamma   90.00
#
_symmetry.space_group_name_H-M   'P 1'
#
loop_
_entity.id
_entity.type
_entity.pdbx_description
1 polymer ?
#
loop_
_entity_poly.entity_id
_entity_poly.type
_entity_poly.pdbx_seq_one_letter_code
_entity_poly.pdbx_strand_id
1 'polypeptide(L)'
;YIAEHSELDANTKARYEKQMNVIERVCMEYEKDESEDLEEMKRRFDNITTLMMELQSYGYPPEELVGEAPPGWSTDPQTGLPKVDDVSKAAEFCSLM
;
A
#
# COMPACT_ATOMS: atom_id res chain seq x y z
N TYR A 1 -13.97 8.10 -4.94
CA TYR A 1 -13.73 8.25 -3.49
C TYR A 1 -13.55 9.71 -3.04
N ILE A 2 -12.36 10.33 -3.17
CA ILE A 2 -12.08 11.68 -2.61
C ILE A 2 -13.05 12.76 -3.13
N ALA A 3 -13.45 12.68 -4.39
CA ALA A 3 -14.41 13.60 -4.99
C ALA A 3 -15.87 13.37 -4.54
N GLU A 4 -16.19 12.15 -4.10
CA GLU A 4 -17.55 11.74 -3.72
C GLU A 4 -17.80 11.90 -2.21
N HIS A 5 -16.74 11.95 -1.40
CA HIS A 5 -16.81 12.06 0.07
C HIS A 5 -16.41 13.47 0.53
N SER A 6 -17.33 14.42 0.33
CA SER A 6 -17.12 15.84 0.68
C SER A 6 -17.10 16.12 2.19
N GLU A 7 -17.59 15.18 2.98
CA GLU A 7 -17.65 15.19 4.44
C GLU A 7 -16.30 14.88 5.11
N LEU A 8 -15.30 14.42 4.35
CA LEU A 8 -13.96 14.20 4.86
C LEU A 8 -13.36 15.52 5.37
N ASP A 9 -12.76 15.48 6.55
CA ASP A 9 -12.04 16.62 7.07
C ASP A 9 -10.79 16.92 6.23
N ALA A 10 -10.33 18.17 6.28
CA ALA A 10 -9.21 18.65 5.46
C ALA A 10 -7.92 17.83 5.67
N ASN A 11 -7.64 17.34 6.88
CA ASN A 11 -6.45 16.56 7.15
C ASN A 11 -6.56 15.16 6.54
N THR A 12 -7.70 14.49 6.70
CA THR A 12 -7.93 13.16 6.11
C THR A 12 -7.90 13.22 4.59
N LYS A 13 -8.55 14.21 3.99
CA LYS A 13 -8.49 14.44 2.54
C LYS A 13 -7.05 14.66 2.06
N ALA A 14 -6.29 15.51 2.73
CA ALA A 14 -4.89 15.76 2.36
C ALA A 14 -4.01 14.51 2.49
N ARG A 15 -4.24 13.64 3.49
CA ARG A 15 -3.54 12.34 3.59
C ARG A 15 -3.88 11.44 2.41
N TYR A 16 -5.15 11.30 2.05
CA TYR A 16 -5.58 10.46 0.93
C TYR A 16 -5.06 10.96 -0.42
N GLU A 17 -5.01 12.28 -0.63
CA GLU A 17 -4.40 12.86 -1.83
C GLU A 17 -2.90 12.54 -1.93
N LYS A 18 -2.17 12.58 -0.80
CA LYS A 18 -0.77 12.17 -0.75
C LYS A 18 -0.58 10.68 -1.02
N GLN A 19 -1.42 9.82 -0.42
CA GLN A 19 -1.40 8.39 -0.69
C GLN A 19 -1.62 8.10 -2.18
N MET A 20 -2.62 8.76 -2.79
CA MET A 20 -2.90 8.61 -4.23
C MET A 20 -1.70 9.00 -5.09
N ASN A 21 -1.03 10.13 -4.78
CA ASN A 21 0.15 10.56 -5.53
C ASN A 21 1.32 9.59 -5.41
N VAL A 22 1.56 9.01 -4.23
CA VAL A 22 2.62 8.01 -4.05
C VAL A 22 2.29 6.72 -4.80
N ILE A 23 1.04 6.25 -4.74
CA ILE A 23 0.60 5.05 -5.47
C ILE A 23 0.77 5.25 -6.99
N GLU A 24 0.40 6.41 -7.52
CA GLU A 24 0.59 6.75 -8.93
C GLU A 24 2.07 6.65 -9.33
N ARG A 25 2.98 7.17 -8.50
CA ARG A 25 4.43 7.05 -8.73
C ARG A 25 4.91 5.60 -8.68
N VAL A 26 4.38 4.78 -7.76
CA VAL A 26 4.68 3.35 -7.71
C VAL A 26 4.23 2.65 -8.99
N CYS A 27 3.01 2.90 -9.45
CA CYS A 27 2.50 2.35 -10.71
C CYS A 27 3.39 2.74 -11.88
N MET A 28 3.79 4.02 -11.97
CA MET A 28 4.72 4.49 -13.00
C MET A 28 6.08 3.78 -12.95
N GLU A 29 6.62 3.42 -11.77
CA GLU A 29 7.87 2.65 -11.69
C GLU A 29 7.70 1.20 -12.19
N TYR A 30 6.55 0.57 -11.94
CA TYR A 30 6.24 -0.78 -12.43
C TYR A 30 5.90 -0.82 -13.93
N GLU A 31 5.29 0.24 -14.47
CA GLU A 31 4.92 0.34 -15.88
C GLU A 31 6.12 0.63 -16.81
N LYS A 32 7.27 1.03 -16.26
CA LYS A 32 8.50 1.17 -17.04
C LYS A 32 8.97 -0.19 -17.54
N ASP A 33 9.44 -0.23 -18.79
CA ASP A 33 10.05 -1.41 -19.40
C ASP A 33 11.07 -2.07 -18.46
N GLU A 34 10.99 -3.39 -18.28
CA GLU A 34 11.96 -4.12 -17.49
C GLU A 34 13.37 -4.00 -18.10
N SER A 35 14.36 -3.85 -17.23
CA SER A 35 15.77 -3.83 -17.61
C SER A 35 16.44 -5.11 -17.13
N GLU A 36 17.28 -5.71 -17.97
CA GLU A 36 18.15 -6.83 -17.55
C GLU A 36 19.39 -6.34 -16.77
N ASP A 37 19.63 -5.03 -16.72
CA ASP A 37 20.73 -4.46 -15.96
C ASP A 37 20.47 -4.53 -14.45
N LEU A 38 21.38 -5.20 -13.74
CA LEU A 38 21.24 -5.45 -12.30
C LEU A 38 21.23 -4.16 -11.47
N GLU A 39 21.99 -3.14 -11.87
CA GLU A 39 22.03 -1.86 -11.17
C GLU A 39 20.73 -1.08 -11.37
N GLU A 40 20.15 -1.11 -12.57
CA GLU A 40 18.84 -0.51 -12.84
C GLU A 40 17.71 -1.23 -12.10
N MET A 41 17.71 -2.57 -12.09
CA MET A 41 16.76 -3.36 -11.30
C MET A 41 16.84 -3.01 -9.81
N LYS A 42 18.05 -2.93 -9.26
CA LYS A 42 18.27 -2.57 -7.86
C LYS A 42 17.80 -1.15 -7.55
N ARG A 43 18.11 -0.17 -8.41
CA ARG A 43 17.63 1.21 -8.24
C ARG A 43 16.11 1.29 -8.30
N ARG A 44 15.47 0.54 -9.19
CA ARG A 44 14.00 0.47 -9.27
C ARG A 44 13.42 -0.10 -7.98
N PHE A 45 14.00 -1.19 -7.46
CA PHE A 45 13.59 -1.78 -6.19
C PHE A 45 13.75 -0.79 -5.01
N ASP A 46 14.88 -0.10 -4.90
CA ASP A 46 15.12 0.89 -3.85
C ASP A 46 14.14 2.07 -3.94
N ASN A 47 13.84 2.53 -5.16
CA ASN A 47 12.86 3.60 -5.40
C ASN A 47 11.45 3.17 -4.99
N ILE A 48 10.99 2.00 -5.45
CA ILE A 48 9.67 1.46 -5.09
C ILE A 48 9.57 1.26 -3.57
N THR A 49 10.61 0.71 -2.95
CA THR A 49 10.66 0.50 -1.49
C THR A 49 10.53 1.82 -0.74
N THR A 50 11.25 2.86 -1.18
CA THR A 50 11.15 4.20 -0.60
C THR A 50 9.75 4.78 -0.74
N LEU A 51 9.12 4.62 -1.91
CA LEU A 51 7.74 5.05 -2.14
C LEU A 51 6.75 4.30 -1.24
N MET A 52 6.91 2.98 -1.07
CA MET A 52 6.05 2.19 -0.19
C MET A 52 6.17 2.63 1.28
N MET A 53 7.39 2.95 1.74
CA MET A 53 7.60 3.50 3.08
C MET A 53 6.96 4.89 3.23
N GLU A 54 7.06 5.74 2.21
CA GLU A 54 6.38 7.04 2.17
C GLU A 54 4.85 6.87 2.25
N LEU A 55 4.29 5.95 1.47
CA LEU A 55 2.87 5.64 1.46
C LEU A 55 2.39 5.22 2.85
N GLN A 56 3.12 4.30 3.50
CA GLN A 56 2.80 3.82 4.84
C GLN A 56 2.87 4.94 5.89
N SER A 57 3.76 5.93 5.72
CA SER A 57 3.87 7.08 6.62
C SER A 57 2.61 7.97 6.63
N TYR A 58 1.80 7.92 5.56
CA TYR A 58 0.53 8.65 5.48
C TYR A 58 -0.65 7.88 6.13
N GLY A 59 -0.40 6.69 6.66
CA GLY A 59 -1.38 5.85 7.35
C GLY A 59 -2.12 4.89 6.42
N TYR A 60 -3.24 4.36 6.90
CA TYR A 60 -4.04 3.39 6.17
C TYR A 60 -4.98 4.05 5.15
N PRO A 61 -5.15 3.49 3.93
CA PRO A 61 -6.13 3.98 2.97
C PRO A 61 -7.58 3.74 3.44
N PRO A 62 -8.60 4.31 2.77
CA PRO A 62 -10.00 4.04 3.09
C PRO A 62 -10.34 2.54 3.00
N GLU A 63 -11.01 1.98 4.00
CA GLU A 63 -11.36 0.54 4.07
C GLU A 63 -12.13 0.07 2.82
N GLU A 64 -12.99 0.92 2.27
CA GLU A 64 -13.75 0.65 1.04
C GLU A 64 -12.86 0.40 -0.19
N LEU A 65 -11.61 0.88 -0.18
CA LEU A 65 -10.65 0.72 -1.27
C LEU A 65 -9.65 -0.42 -1.06
N VAL A 66 -9.36 -0.80 0.19
CA VAL A 66 -8.30 -1.79 0.50
C VAL A 66 -8.77 -3.24 0.31
N GLY A 67 -10.09 -3.45 0.22
CA GLY A 67 -10.69 -4.77 0.04
C GLY A 67 -10.60 -5.63 1.30
N GLU A 68 -11.15 -6.85 1.24
CA GLU A 68 -11.10 -7.78 2.37
C GLU A 68 -9.71 -8.38 2.53
N ALA A 69 -9.18 -8.35 3.75
CA ALA A 69 -7.93 -9.01 4.08
C ALA A 69 -8.05 -10.54 3.86
N PRO A 70 -6.96 -11.23 3.47
CA PRO A 70 -6.99 -12.67 3.25
C PRO A 70 -7.45 -13.44 4.51
N PRO A 71 -8.04 -14.64 4.38
CA PRO A 71 -8.49 -15.42 5.53
C PRO A 71 -7.38 -15.61 6.57
N GLY A 72 -7.67 -15.26 7.82
CA GLY A 72 -6.71 -15.31 8.94
C GLY A 72 -5.89 -14.03 9.13
N TRP A 73 -6.03 -13.05 8.26
CA TRP A 73 -5.42 -11.72 8.37
C TRP A 73 -6.50 -10.65 8.62
N SER A 74 -6.18 -9.69 9.47
CA SER A 74 -6.85 -8.39 9.57
C SER A 74 -5.85 -7.28 9.28
N THR A 75 -6.34 -6.07 9.07
CA THR A 75 -5.48 -4.88 8.98
C THR A 75 -5.79 -3.98 10.17
N ASP A 76 -4.74 -3.54 10.86
CA ASP A 76 -4.88 -2.62 11.98
C ASP A 76 -5.37 -1.26 11.45
N PRO A 77 -6.55 -0.76 11.88
CA PRO A 77 -7.13 0.47 11.33
C PRO A 77 -6.31 1.75 11.63
N GLN A 78 -5.40 1.71 12.60
CA GLN A 78 -4.59 2.87 13.00
C GLN A 78 -3.24 2.89 12.28
N THR A 79 -2.62 1.72 12.10
CA THR A 79 -1.26 1.60 11.55
C THR A 79 -1.23 1.08 10.12
N GLY A 80 -2.33 0.46 9.67
CA GLY A 80 -2.45 -0.19 8.37
C GLY A 80 -1.62 -1.46 8.23
N LEU A 81 -1.02 -1.95 9.33
CA LEU A 81 -0.21 -3.15 9.32
C LEU A 81 -1.08 -4.41 9.32
N PRO A 82 -0.67 -5.47 8.59
CA PRO A 82 -1.31 -6.76 8.69
C PRO A 82 -1.18 -7.31 10.11
N LYS A 83 -2.29 -7.78 10.65
CA LYS A 83 -2.41 -8.45 11.94
C LYS A 83 -2.91 -9.87 11.69
N VAL A 84 -2.32 -10.83 12.38
CA VAL A 84 -2.76 -12.23 12.31
C VAL A 84 -3.90 -12.43 13.30
N ASP A 85 -5.07 -12.79 12.78
CA ASP A 85 -6.23 -13.16 13.58
C ASP A 85 -6.28 -14.66 13.83
N ASP A 86 -5.96 -15.47 12.81
CA ASP A 86 -5.90 -16.93 12.90
C ASP A 86 -4.63 -17.43 12.21
N VAL A 87 -3.68 -17.92 13.01
CA VAL A 87 -2.36 -18.37 12.55
C VAL A 87 -2.47 -19.54 11.57
N SER A 88 -3.45 -20.43 11.73
CA SER A 88 -3.58 -21.62 10.88
C SER A 88 -4.03 -21.23 9.47
N LYS A 89 -5.01 -20.32 9.39
CA LYS A 89 -5.49 -19.79 8.10
C LYS A 89 -4.48 -18.84 7.47
N ALA A 90 -3.87 -17.96 8.27
CA ALA A 90 -2.88 -17.01 7.77
C ALA A 90 -1.68 -17.68 7.11
N ALA A 91 -1.25 -18.84 7.64
CA ALA A 91 -0.14 -19.62 7.08
C ALA A 91 -0.41 -20.15 5.67
N GLU A 92 -1.67 -20.43 5.31
CA GLU A 92 -2.05 -20.90 3.96
C GLU A 92 -1.97 -19.79 2.90
N PHE A 93 -2.00 -18.52 3.32
CA PHE A 93 -2.03 -17.34 2.45
C PHE A 93 -0.76 -16.48 2.51
N CYS A 94 0.26 -16.91 3.25
CA CYS A 94 1.54 -16.20 3.31
C CYS A 94 2.44 -16.63 2.14
N SER A 95 2.72 -15.71 1.22
CA SER A 95 3.62 -15.93 0.07
C SER A 95 5.11 -15.77 0.41
N LEU A 96 5.45 -15.44 1.67
CA LEU A 96 6.80 -15.54 2.21
C LEU A 96 7.01 -16.97 2.72
N MET A 97 7.24 -17.91 1.80
CA MET A 97 7.70 -19.27 2.11
C MET A 97 9.02 -19.55 1.38
#